data_AF-A0A2U1BEG6-F1
#
_entry.id   AF-A0A2U1BEG6-F1
#
_cell.length_a   1.000
_cell.length_b   1.000
_cell.length_c   1.000
_cell.angle_alpha   90.00
_cell.angle_beta   90.00
_cell.angle_gamma   90.00
#
_symmetry.space_group_name_H-M   'P 1'
#
loop_
_entity.id
_entity.type
_entity.pdbx_description
1 polymer ?
#
loop_
_entity_poly.entity_id
_entity_poly.type
_entity_poly.pdbx_seq_one_letter_code
_entity_poly.pdbx_strand_id
1 'polypeptide(L)'
;MELRNYQKECIETIQVQTPGAYLVQMATGLGKTVTFANIPRQGRTLILSHREELVSQPRKYYGCSFGVERAKEHSAGEEVVSASVQSMARRLERFSPDEFDTIIVDECHHAAASTYRRILDHFSPRLTLGFTATPNRGDKVRLNDVFSNIIFSRDLRWGIENGWLCDILCKRIHIGYDLSSVRTRAGDYAPGELDEAMEGTADAIAEAYRGHAVGATLIFSVSVHQAEEIAARIDGAVVVTGETKDRAAIIEAFTRGEIPCLVNCMVFTEGTDIPRVETVMIARPTQSDALYAQMVGRGLRLYPGKERLILIDCVGVTGKASICTAPSLLGISMDDVPARKADEVQGMLFELPIKAASASDCPESWIKNVEIVDLWARGQQYNTHDVNYFKMPDGSMVVSLPEKTKLVIPCPDSLGMTLVAGERMPMQAALDKMYLTLETHCSDSRPIWDLNIARRWGRAPATEGQLKIIARRCKGFDVKGLTKFQASQILNRLFGGKAS
;
A
#
# COMPACT_ATOMS: atom_id res chain seq x y z
N MET A 1 -19.37 10.55 23.50
CA MET A 1 -17.94 10.65 23.12
C MET A 1 -17.80 11.91 22.28
N GLU A 2 -16.81 12.76 22.55
CA GLU A 2 -16.60 13.97 21.75
C GLU A 2 -15.90 13.63 20.44
N LEU A 3 -16.42 14.12 19.32
CA LEU A 3 -15.84 13.91 17.99
C LEU A 3 -14.62 14.81 17.78
N ARG A 4 -13.61 14.26 17.11
CA ARG A 4 -12.43 15.03 16.68
C ARG A 4 -12.82 15.98 15.54
N ASN A 5 -12.08 17.08 15.38
CA ASN A 5 -12.40 18.13 14.41
C ASN A 5 -12.55 17.59 12.97
N TYR A 6 -11.64 16.72 12.52
CA TYR A 6 -11.73 16.12 11.18
C TYR A 6 -12.92 15.16 11.02
N GLN A 7 -13.42 14.57 12.12
CA GLN A 7 -14.62 13.73 12.07
C GLN A 7 -15.87 14.60 11.92
N LYS A 8 -15.91 15.75 12.61
CA LYS A 8 -16.97 16.77 12.44
C LYS A 8 -16.97 17.31 11.02
N GLU A 9 -15.81 17.71 10.49
CA GLU A 9 -15.63 18.15 9.11
C GLU A 9 -16.10 17.10 8.09
N CYS A 10 -15.77 15.82 8.31
CA CYS A 10 -16.24 14.72 7.47
C CYS A 10 -17.77 14.61 7.47
N ILE A 11 -18.40 14.72 8.65
CA ILE A 11 -19.85 14.63 8.78
C ILE A 11 -20.53 15.83 8.11
N GLU A 12 -20.03 17.05 8.32
CA GLU A 12 -20.53 18.26 7.68
C GLU A 12 -20.42 18.16 6.15
N THR A 13 -19.29 17.63 5.65
CA THR A 13 -19.07 17.40 4.21
C THR A 13 -20.08 16.41 3.64
N ILE A 14 -20.42 15.34 4.38
CA ILE A 14 -21.42 14.35 3.97
C ILE A 14 -22.83 14.95 3.96
N GLN A 15 -23.17 15.80 4.94
CA GLN A 15 -24.51 16.36 5.08
C GLN A 15 -24.92 17.30 3.95
N VAL A 16 -23.96 18.02 3.37
CA VAL A 16 -24.24 18.95 2.26
C VAL A 16 -24.30 18.27 0.90
N GLN A 17 -24.00 16.95 0.83
CA GLN A 17 -24.09 16.23 -0.43
C GLN A 17 -25.54 16.00 -0.85
N THR A 18 -25.78 16.12 -2.15
CA THR A 18 -27.02 15.68 -2.78
C THR A 18 -27.16 14.16 -2.71
N PRO A 19 -28.34 13.59 -3.00
CA PRO A 19 -28.48 12.14 -3.08
C PRO A 19 -27.49 11.52 -4.07
N GLY A 20 -26.86 10.41 -3.69
CA GLY A 20 -25.80 9.78 -4.49
C GLY A 20 -24.89 8.82 -3.72
N ALA A 21 -23.91 8.28 -4.44
CA ALA A 21 -22.91 7.38 -3.90
C ALA A 21 -21.53 8.04 -3.83
N TYR A 22 -20.92 8.08 -2.65
CA TYR A 22 -19.69 8.81 -2.36
C TYR A 22 -18.67 8.00 -1.57
N LEU A 23 -17.39 8.30 -1.75
CA LEU A 23 -16.28 7.70 -1.03
C LEU A 23 -15.74 8.63 0.06
N VAL A 24 -15.44 8.03 1.20
CA VAL A 24 -14.78 8.65 2.35
C VAL A 24 -13.51 7.87 2.64
N GLN A 25 -12.37 8.48 2.35
CA GLN A 25 -11.07 7.92 2.67
C GLN A 25 -10.65 8.34 4.08
N MET A 26 -10.44 7.36 4.95
CA MET A 26 -9.97 7.56 6.32
C MET A 26 -9.02 6.42 6.71
N ALA A 27 -7.79 6.77 7.05
CA ALA A 27 -6.80 5.79 7.49
C ALA A 27 -7.25 5.01 8.75
N THR A 28 -6.77 3.77 8.85
CA THR A 28 -6.96 2.93 10.04
C THR A 28 -6.40 3.66 11.27
N GLY A 29 -7.17 3.69 12.35
CA GLY A 29 -6.82 4.43 13.57
C GLY A 29 -7.43 5.83 13.66
N LEU A 30 -7.93 6.41 12.55
CA LEU A 30 -8.62 7.71 12.56
C LEU A 30 -10.10 7.64 12.98
N GLY A 31 -10.59 6.46 13.36
CA GLY A 31 -11.93 6.30 13.93
C GLY A 31 -13.07 6.27 12.90
N LYS A 32 -12.88 5.57 11.77
CA LYS A 32 -13.92 5.33 10.73
C LYS A 32 -15.30 5.01 11.31
N THR A 33 -15.37 3.98 12.17
CA THR A 33 -16.62 3.52 12.80
C THR A 33 -17.28 4.59 13.67
N VAL A 34 -16.48 5.37 14.40
CA VAL A 34 -16.99 6.49 15.20
C VAL A 34 -17.57 7.57 14.30
N THR A 35 -16.89 7.91 13.20
CA THR A 35 -17.35 8.93 12.25
C THR A 35 -18.69 8.55 11.63
N PHE A 36 -18.80 7.36 11.02
CA PHE A 36 -20.05 7.00 10.34
C PHE A 36 -21.21 6.74 11.31
N ALA A 37 -20.92 6.31 12.55
CA ALA A 37 -21.96 6.12 13.57
C ALA A 37 -22.59 7.43 14.06
N ASN A 38 -21.90 8.56 13.86
CA ASN A 38 -22.36 9.89 14.25
C ASN A 38 -22.90 10.71 13.08
N ILE A 39 -23.04 10.14 11.88
CA ILE A 39 -23.72 10.80 10.76
C ILE A 39 -25.21 10.96 11.12
N PRO A 40 -25.77 12.19 11.07
CA PRO A 40 -27.18 12.38 11.37
C PRO A 40 -28.08 11.64 10.39
N ARG A 41 -29.02 10.88 10.96
CA ARG A 41 -29.91 9.98 10.24
C ARG A 41 -31.17 10.72 9.82
N GLN A 42 -31.60 10.55 8.56
CA GLN A 42 -32.89 11.04 8.05
C GLN A 42 -33.91 9.90 7.87
N GLY A 43 -33.47 8.66 8.06
CA GLY A 43 -34.27 7.45 7.99
C GLY A 43 -33.45 6.25 8.46
N ARG A 44 -33.88 5.05 8.07
CA ARG A 44 -33.17 3.82 8.44
C ARG A 44 -31.83 3.73 7.76
N THR A 45 -30.84 3.21 8.48
CA THR A 45 -29.46 3.08 7.99
C THR A 45 -29.06 1.61 7.92
N LEU A 46 -28.50 1.20 6.79
CA LEU A 46 -27.87 -0.11 6.61
C LEU A 46 -26.35 0.03 6.68
N ILE A 47 -25.69 -0.78 7.50
CA ILE A 47 -24.23 -0.88 7.57
C ILE A 47 -23.82 -2.24 7.01
N LEU A 48 -23.10 -2.25 5.89
CA LEU A 48 -22.55 -3.44 5.29
C LEU A 48 -21.10 -3.66 5.73
N SER A 49 -20.82 -4.84 6.24
CA SER A 49 -19.47 -5.27 6.62
C SER A 49 -19.11 -6.60 5.94
N HIS A 50 -17.88 -6.73 5.48
CA HIS A 50 -17.44 -7.97 4.82
C HIS A 50 -17.18 -9.11 5.81
N ARG A 51 -16.71 -8.77 7.02
CA ARG A 51 -16.38 -9.72 8.08
C ARG A 51 -17.47 -9.83 9.12
N GLU A 52 -17.76 -11.06 9.52
CA GLU A 52 -18.82 -11.37 10.47
C GLU A 52 -18.59 -10.78 11.86
N GLU A 53 -17.33 -10.66 12.28
CA GLU A 53 -16.94 -10.10 13.59
C GLU A 53 -17.13 -8.59 13.68
N LEU A 54 -17.22 -7.90 12.54
CA LEU A 54 -17.41 -6.45 12.49
C LEU A 54 -18.88 -6.05 12.63
N VAL A 55 -19.81 -6.92 12.25
CA VAL A 55 -21.24 -6.60 12.16
C VAL A 55 -21.80 -6.11 13.51
N SER A 56 -21.37 -6.69 14.63
CA SER A 56 -21.87 -6.31 15.95
C SER A 56 -21.14 -5.10 16.57
N GLN A 57 -20.00 -4.68 16.02
CA GLN A 57 -19.16 -3.65 16.65
C GLN A 57 -19.76 -2.24 16.64
N PRO A 58 -20.43 -1.78 15.56
CA PRO A 58 -21.02 -0.46 15.53
C PRO A 58 -22.08 -0.24 16.62
N ARG A 59 -22.70 -1.31 17.14
CA ARG A 59 -23.79 -1.26 18.12
C ARG A 59 -23.49 -0.34 19.32
N LYS A 60 -22.26 -0.36 19.83
CA LYS A 60 -21.86 0.45 21.01
C LYS A 60 -21.88 1.96 20.77
N TYR A 61 -21.94 2.41 19.52
CA TYR A 61 -21.96 3.82 19.15
C TYR A 61 -23.38 4.35 18.87
N TYR A 62 -24.39 3.48 18.85
CA TYR A 62 -25.78 3.86 18.60
C TYR A 62 -26.59 3.79 19.89
N GLY A 63 -27.31 4.87 20.20
CA GLY A 63 -28.28 4.93 21.30
C GLY A 63 -29.72 4.56 20.89
N CYS A 64 -29.92 4.17 19.64
CA CYS A 64 -31.22 3.89 19.03
C CYS A 64 -31.47 2.38 18.88
N SER A 65 -32.60 2.00 18.29
CA SER A 65 -32.83 0.58 17.93
C SER A 65 -31.77 0.12 16.93
N PHE A 66 -31.16 -1.05 17.20
CA PHE A 66 -30.06 -1.60 16.42
C PHE A 66 -30.27 -3.10 16.17
N GLY A 67 -30.40 -3.48 14.90
CA GLY A 67 -30.58 -4.85 14.44
C GLY A 67 -29.33 -5.43 13.80
N VAL A 68 -29.17 -6.75 13.87
CA VAL A 68 -28.07 -7.50 13.26
C VAL A 68 -28.63 -8.51 12.24
N GLU A 69 -28.10 -8.49 11.02
CA GLU A 69 -28.39 -9.46 9.96
C GLU A 69 -27.13 -10.30 9.65
N ARG A 70 -26.99 -11.43 10.35
CA ARG A 70 -25.83 -12.31 10.25
C ARG A 70 -26.20 -13.75 10.59
N ALA A 71 -25.82 -14.71 9.75
CA ALA A 71 -25.94 -16.14 10.02
C ALA A 71 -27.36 -16.57 10.46
N LYS A 72 -27.63 -16.77 11.76
CA LYS A 72 -28.97 -17.10 12.29
C LYS A 72 -29.74 -15.90 12.87
N GLU A 73 -29.08 -14.75 12.98
CA GLU A 73 -29.64 -13.50 13.50
C GLU A 73 -30.41 -12.78 12.39
N HIS A 74 -31.51 -12.14 12.78
CA HIS A 74 -32.40 -11.41 11.90
C HIS A 74 -32.76 -10.07 12.54
N SER A 75 -32.69 -9.00 11.75
CA SER A 75 -33.26 -7.70 12.06
C SER A 75 -34.77 -7.73 11.92
N ALA A 76 -35.43 -6.84 12.67
CA ALA A 76 -36.87 -6.71 12.79
C ALA A 76 -37.30 -5.23 12.71
N GLY A 77 -36.80 -4.50 11.72
CA GLY A 77 -37.25 -3.14 11.42
C GLY A 77 -36.55 -2.04 12.22
N GLU A 78 -35.40 -2.32 12.83
CA GLU A 78 -34.64 -1.35 13.62
C GLU A 78 -34.17 -0.16 12.77
N GLU A 79 -33.95 0.96 13.44
CA GLU A 79 -33.51 2.20 12.79
C GLU A 79 -32.10 2.06 12.17
N VAL A 80 -31.26 1.22 12.75
CA VAL A 80 -29.95 0.87 12.21
C VAL A 80 -29.87 -0.64 12.10
N VAL A 81 -29.58 -1.13 10.89
CA VAL A 81 -29.33 -2.54 10.63
C VAL A 81 -27.88 -2.69 10.25
N SER A 82 -27.12 -3.50 10.98
CA SER A 82 -25.78 -3.92 10.54
C SER A 82 -25.83 -5.34 10.01
N ALA A 83 -25.28 -5.55 8.82
CA ALA A 83 -25.37 -6.81 8.11
C ALA A 83 -24.02 -7.27 7.56
N SER A 84 -23.81 -8.59 7.62
CA SER A 84 -22.79 -9.21 6.76
C SER A 84 -23.26 -9.19 5.32
N VAL A 85 -22.34 -8.90 4.40
CA VAL A 85 -22.61 -8.88 2.94
C VAL A 85 -23.22 -10.21 2.46
N GLN A 86 -22.69 -11.34 2.94
CA GLN A 86 -23.19 -12.66 2.53
C GLN A 86 -24.63 -12.90 3.01
N SER A 87 -24.98 -12.48 4.23
CA SER A 87 -26.33 -12.67 4.76
C SER A 87 -27.33 -11.73 4.08
N MET A 88 -26.96 -10.46 3.90
CA MET A 88 -27.82 -9.48 3.23
C MET A 88 -28.12 -9.89 1.78
N ALA A 89 -27.10 -10.27 1.01
CA ALA A 89 -27.28 -10.71 -0.39
C ALA A 89 -28.23 -11.91 -0.55
N ARG A 90 -28.32 -12.79 0.46
CA ARG A 90 -29.24 -13.94 0.46
C ARG A 90 -30.65 -13.59 0.93
N ARG A 91 -30.85 -12.42 1.52
CA ARG A 91 -32.09 -12.02 2.21
C ARG A 91 -32.72 -10.76 1.66
N LEU A 92 -32.25 -10.28 0.50
CA LEU A 92 -32.70 -9.03 -0.12
C LEU A 92 -34.23 -8.93 -0.23
N GLU A 93 -34.90 -10.02 -0.58
CA GLU A 93 -36.37 -10.08 -0.73
C GLU A 93 -37.14 -9.79 0.57
N ARG A 94 -36.49 -9.84 1.74
CA ARG A 94 -37.11 -9.45 3.02
C ARG A 94 -37.18 -7.94 3.23
N PHE A 95 -36.47 -7.16 2.43
CA PHE A 95 -36.36 -5.71 2.57
C PHE A 95 -36.88 -5.03 1.30
N SER A 96 -37.67 -3.97 1.45
CA SER A 96 -38.09 -3.19 0.29
C SER A 96 -36.90 -2.42 -0.32
N PRO A 97 -36.94 -2.10 -1.63
CA PRO A 97 -35.89 -1.30 -2.27
C PRO A 97 -35.65 0.07 -1.60
N ASP A 98 -36.70 0.67 -1.03
CA ASP A 98 -36.73 1.98 -0.38
C ASP A 98 -36.59 1.93 1.15
N GLU A 99 -36.30 0.74 1.70
CA GLU A 99 -36.25 0.48 3.15
C GLU A 99 -35.24 1.35 3.91
N PHE A 100 -34.12 1.69 3.27
CA PHE A 100 -32.99 2.40 3.87
C PHE A 100 -32.74 3.75 3.21
N ASP A 101 -32.71 4.83 4.00
CA ASP A 101 -32.33 6.17 3.54
C ASP A 101 -30.82 6.25 3.27
N THR A 102 -30.01 5.58 4.08
CA THR A 102 -28.55 5.62 3.99
C THR A 102 -27.96 4.21 4.05
N ILE A 103 -27.04 3.90 3.14
CA ILE A 103 -26.22 2.69 3.17
C ILE A 103 -24.77 3.08 3.43
N ILE A 104 -24.17 2.52 4.46
CA ILE A 104 -22.75 2.63 4.78
C ILE A 104 -22.08 1.33 4.39
N VAL A 105 -21.02 1.42 3.59
CA VAL A 105 -20.21 0.28 3.17
C VAL A 105 -18.84 0.41 3.82
N ASP A 106 -18.57 -0.39 4.85
CA ASP A 106 -17.23 -0.46 5.44
C ASP A 106 -16.31 -1.33 4.57
N GLU A 107 -15.04 -0.96 4.50
CA GLU A 107 -14.05 -1.52 3.57
C GLU A 107 -14.58 -1.60 2.12
N CYS A 108 -15.10 -0.47 1.64
CA CYS A 108 -15.79 -0.36 0.36
C CYS A 108 -14.93 -0.67 -0.87
N HIS A 109 -13.63 -0.92 -0.71
CA HIS A 109 -12.78 -1.44 -1.78
C HIS A 109 -13.21 -2.83 -2.29
N HIS A 110 -14.08 -3.53 -1.54
CA HIS A 110 -14.76 -4.75 -2.01
C HIS A 110 -16.06 -4.50 -2.79
N ALA A 111 -16.57 -3.27 -2.83
CA ALA A 111 -17.90 -2.95 -3.36
C ALA A 111 -18.08 -3.29 -4.85
N ALA A 112 -16.99 -3.41 -5.61
CA ALA A 112 -17.03 -3.83 -7.01
C ALA A 112 -17.36 -5.32 -7.20
N ALA A 113 -17.28 -6.14 -6.14
CA ALA A 113 -17.62 -7.56 -6.22
C ALA A 113 -19.12 -7.76 -6.54
N SER A 114 -19.45 -8.81 -7.28
CA SER A 114 -20.83 -9.11 -7.71
C SER A 114 -21.81 -9.22 -6.55
N THR A 115 -21.37 -9.71 -5.38
CA THR A 115 -22.19 -9.80 -4.17
C THR A 115 -22.56 -8.43 -3.61
N TYR A 116 -21.64 -7.47 -3.63
CA TYR A 116 -21.92 -6.10 -3.21
C TYR A 116 -22.84 -5.41 -4.20
N ARG A 117 -22.54 -5.51 -5.52
CA ARG A 117 -23.40 -4.96 -6.57
C ARG A 117 -24.84 -5.44 -6.43
N ARG A 118 -25.06 -6.75 -6.24
CA ARG A 118 -26.41 -7.30 -6.04
C ARG A 118 -27.18 -6.64 -4.88
N ILE A 119 -26.49 -6.27 -3.79
CA ILE A 119 -27.13 -5.57 -2.66
C ILE A 119 -27.40 -4.12 -3.04
N LEU A 120 -26.40 -3.42 -3.59
CA LEU A 120 -26.50 -2.01 -3.91
C LEU A 120 -27.50 -1.73 -5.05
N ASP A 121 -27.65 -2.66 -6.00
CA ASP A 121 -28.61 -2.59 -7.10
C ASP A 121 -30.06 -2.84 -6.64
N HIS A 122 -30.25 -3.53 -5.50
CA HIS A 122 -31.58 -3.79 -4.93
C HIS A 122 -32.15 -2.56 -4.21
N PHE A 123 -31.30 -1.80 -3.53
CA PHE A 123 -31.73 -0.66 -2.72
C PHE A 123 -31.62 0.66 -3.49
N SER A 124 -32.49 1.62 -3.15
CA SER A 124 -32.50 2.99 -3.69
C SER A 124 -32.36 4.03 -2.57
N PRO A 125 -31.23 4.04 -1.83
CA PRO A 125 -31.03 4.98 -0.73
C PRO A 125 -30.79 6.40 -1.24
N ARG A 126 -31.07 7.39 -0.39
CA ARG A 126 -30.64 8.77 -0.62
C ARG A 126 -29.12 8.86 -0.65
N LEU A 127 -28.43 8.19 0.26
CA LEU A 127 -26.96 8.19 0.32
C LEU A 127 -26.37 6.78 0.37
N THR A 128 -25.36 6.52 -0.45
CA THR A 128 -24.47 5.36 -0.31
C THR A 128 -23.06 5.85 0.00
N LEU A 129 -22.53 5.52 1.17
CA LEU A 129 -21.25 6.02 1.67
C LEU A 129 -20.25 4.88 1.83
N GLY A 130 -19.19 4.89 1.03
CA GLY A 130 -18.12 3.92 1.11
C GLY A 130 -16.97 4.42 1.98
N PHE A 131 -16.65 3.71 3.06
CA PHE A 131 -15.51 4.01 3.92
C PHE A 131 -14.35 3.06 3.62
N THR A 132 -13.15 3.61 3.39
CA THR A 132 -11.94 2.81 3.15
C THR A 132 -10.68 3.55 3.61
N ALA A 133 -9.62 2.83 3.97
CA ALA A 133 -8.31 3.44 4.18
C ALA A 133 -7.57 3.67 2.85
N THR A 134 -7.84 2.81 1.86
CA THR A 134 -7.11 2.72 0.60
C THR A 134 -8.10 2.71 -0.57
N PRO A 135 -8.38 3.88 -1.19
CA PRO A 135 -9.30 3.96 -2.33
C PRO A 135 -8.66 3.49 -3.63
N ASN A 136 -7.33 3.56 -3.75
CA ASN A 136 -6.59 3.13 -4.94
C ASN A 136 -6.09 1.70 -4.74
N ARG A 137 -6.72 0.72 -5.39
CA ARG A 137 -6.23 -0.66 -5.51
C ARG A 137 -5.29 -0.73 -6.73
N GLY A 138 -4.18 -1.48 -6.65
CA GLY A 138 -3.30 -1.76 -7.80
C GLY A 138 -3.98 -2.55 -8.93
N ASP A 139 -5.08 -3.25 -8.61
CA ASP A 139 -5.96 -3.89 -9.58
C ASP A 139 -6.98 -2.86 -10.07
N LYS A 140 -6.91 -2.53 -11.36
CA LYS A 140 -7.73 -1.57 -12.14
C LYS A 140 -9.26 -1.85 -12.16
N VAL A 141 -9.86 -2.30 -11.05
CA VAL A 141 -11.30 -2.44 -10.88
C VAL A 141 -11.85 -1.17 -10.24
N ARG A 142 -12.75 -0.52 -10.97
CA ARG A 142 -13.19 0.84 -10.76
C ARG A 142 -14.17 0.91 -9.59
N LEU A 143 -13.71 1.33 -8.41
CA LEU A 143 -14.59 1.90 -7.38
C LEU A 143 -15.51 2.99 -7.97
N ASN A 144 -15.07 3.64 -9.06
CA ASN A 144 -15.86 4.58 -9.86
C ASN A 144 -17.14 3.98 -10.46
N ASP A 145 -17.25 2.65 -10.58
CA ASP A 145 -18.47 2.00 -11.05
C ASP A 145 -19.59 2.03 -9.99
N VAL A 146 -19.22 2.22 -8.72
CA VAL A 146 -20.16 2.21 -7.57
C VAL A 146 -20.26 3.60 -6.94
N PHE A 147 -19.15 4.33 -6.86
CA PHE A 147 -19.09 5.62 -6.19
C PHE A 147 -18.64 6.72 -7.14
N SER A 148 -19.30 7.87 -7.07
CA SER A 148 -19.09 8.97 -8.01
C SER A 148 -17.82 9.77 -7.72
N ASN A 149 -17.56 10.10 -6.45
CA ASN A 149 -16.46 10.99 -6.03
C ASN A 149 -15.92 10.62 -4.65
N ILE A 150 -14.65 10.92 -4.40
CA ILE A 150 -14.08 10.99 -3.05
C ILE A 150 -14.41 12.37 -2.48
N ILE A 151 -15.29 12.42 -1.47
CA ILE A 151 -15.75 13.69 -0.88
C ILE A 151 -14.92 14.10 0.34
N PHE A 152 -14.20 13.15 0.95
CA PHE A 152 -13.35 13.39 2.10
C PHE A 152 -12.15 12.44 2.08
N SER A 153 -10.95 12.96 2.38
CA SER A 153 -9.72 12.16 2.44
C SER A 153 -8.81 12.58 3.58
N ARG A 154 -8.49 11.63 4.45
CA ARG A 154 -7.48 11.72 5.51
C ARG A 154 -6.70 10.42 5.57
N ASP A 155 -5.51 10.42 4.97
CA ASP A 155 -4.65 9.25 4.88
C ASP A 155 -3.75 9.10 6.13
N LEU A 156 -2.88 8.09 6.09
CA LEU A 156 -1.97 7.77 7.19
C LEU A 156 -0.98 8.92 7.42
N ARG A 157 -0.44 9.50 6.34
CA ARG A 157 0.48 10.63 6.40
C ARG A 157 -0.15 11.80 7.14
N TRP A 158 -1.33 12.22 6.72
CA TRP A 158 -2.07 13.31 7.35
C TRP A 158 -2.32 13.01 8.84
N GLY A 159 -2.68 11.77 9.18
CA GLY A 159 -2.94 11.36 10.56
C GLY A 159 -1.72 11.51 11.47
N ILE A 160 -0.52 11.17 10.97
CA ILE A 160 0.74 11.33 11.72
C ILE A 160 1.13 12.81 11.80
N GLU A 161 1.12 13.54 10.68
CA GLU A 161 1.52 14.95 10.61
C GLU A 161 0.66 15.86 11.49
N ASN A 162 -0.62 15.52 11.68
CA ASN A 162 -1.56 16.26 12.53
C ASN A 162 -1.65 15.71 13.97
N GLY A 163 -0.77 14.78 14.35
CA GLY A 163 -0.71 14.24 15.72
C GLY A 163 -1.93 13.44 16.14
N TRP A 164 -2.70 12.87 15.20
CA TRP A 164 -3.82 11.96 15.48
C TRP A 164 -3.40 10.49 15.54
N LEU A 165 -2.23 10.19 14.96
CA LEU A 165 -1.54 8.90 14.95
C LEU A 165 -0.09 9.11 15.42
N CYS A 166 0.52 8.09 16.02
CA CYS A 166 1.94 8.14 16.37
C CYS A 166 2.82 7.93 15.13
N ASP A 167 4.07 8.38 15.20
CA ASP A 167 5.08 8.12 14.17
C ASP A 167 5.45 6.63 14.10
N ILE A 168 6.15 6.20 13.05
CA ILE A 168 6.57 4.82 12.84
C ILE A 168 8.08 4.73 12.61
N LEU A 169 8.75 3.93 13.44
CA LEU A 169 10.12 3.47 13.19
C LEU A 169 10.07 2.11 12.52
N CYS A 170 10.45 2.07 11.25
CA CYS A 170 10.41 0.88 10.41
C CYS A 170 11.74 0.14 10.45
N LYS A 171 11.68 -1.18 10.63
CA LYS A 171 12.81 -2.11 10.63
C LYS A 171 12.51 -3.23 9.64
N ARG A 172 13.50 -3.61 8.83
CA ARG A 172 13.38 -4.73 7.89
C ARG A 172 14.29 -5.84 8.37
N ILE A 173 13.73 -7.03 8.60
CA ILE A 173 14.47 -8.18 9.12
C ILE A 173 14.31 -9.35 8.16
N HIS A 174 15.42 -9.82 7.59
CA HIS A 174 15.41 -10.94 6.68
C HIS A 174 15.26 -12.26 7.45
N ILE A 175 14.16 -12.98 7.26
CA ILE A 175 13.83 -14.22 7.97
C ILE A 175 13.99 -15.49 7.11
N GLY A 176 14.46 -15.36 5.87
CA GLY A 176 14.96 -16.49 5.08
C GLY A 176 13.94 -17.23 4.21
N TYR A 177 12.66 -16.82 4.18
CA TYR A 177 11.67 -17.43 3.28
C TYR A 177 11.94 -17.12 1.80
N ASP A 178 11.36 -17.92 0.90
CA ASP A 178 11.37 -17.69 -0.55
C ASP A 178 9.95 -17.80 -1.15
N LEU A 179 9.44 -16.69 -1.68
CA LEU A 179 8.12 -16.58 -2.33
C LEU A 179 8.20 -16.63 -3.85
N SER A 180 9.36 -16.92 -4.44
CA SER A 180 9.59 -16.86 -5.89
C SER A 180 8.67 -17.79 -6.70
N SER A 181 8.15 -18.84 -6.06
CA SER A 181 7.25 -19.84 -6.64
C SER A 181 5.79 -19.74 -6.19
N VAL A 182 5.47 -18.84 -5.24
CA VAL A 182 4.13 -18.71 -4.64
C VAL A 182 3.21 -17.94 -5.57
N ARG A 183 2.04 -18.49 -5.85
CA ARG A 183 1.07 -17.90 -6.78
C ARG A 183 0.22 -16.83 -6.12
N THR A 184 -0.26 -15.89 -6.94
CA THR A 184 -1.27 -14.89 -6.55
C THR A 184 -2.68 -15.44 -6.77
N ARG A 185 -3.55 -15.29 -5.77
CA ARG A 185 -4.98 -15.60 -5.82
C ARG A 185 -5.79 -14.41 -5.27
N ALA A 186 -6.73 -13.91 -6.07
CA ALA A 186 -7.61 -12.79 -5.71
C ALA A 186 -6.91 -11.47 -5.31
N GLY A 187 -5.68 -11.25 -5.80
CA GLY A 187 -4.88 -10.04 -5.53
C GLY A 187 -3.97 -10.13 -4.30
N ASP A 188 -3.79 -11.32 -3.72
CA ASP A 188 -2.81 -11.61 -2.67
C ASP A 188 -2.21 -13.01 -2.86
N TYR A 189 -1.23 -13.42 -2.06
CA TYR A 189 -0.64 -14.76 -2.14
C TYR A 189 -1.64 -15.87 -1.81
N ALA A 190 -1.54 -17.01 -2.50
CA ALA A 190 -2.34 -18.19 -2.25
C ALA A 190 -2.06 -18.73 -0.83
N PRO A 191 -3.06 -18.81 0.08
CA PRO A 191 -2.80 -19.07 1.50
C PRO A 191 -2.05 -20.37 1.80
N GLY A 192 -2.35 -21.47 1.09
CA GLY A 192 -1.67 -22.75 1.31
C GLY A 192 -0.21 -22.74 0.85
N GLU A 193 0.06 -22.24 -0.37
CA GLU A 193 1.42 -22.11 -0.89
C GLU A 193 2.26 -21.11 -0.06
N LEU A 194 1.62 -20.07 0.47
CA LEU A 194 2.27 -19.10 1.37
C LEU A 194 2.65 -19.75 2.71
N ASP A 195 1.81 -20.61 3.27
CA ASP A 195 2.10 -21.33 4.52
C ASP A 195 3.31 -22.26 4.34
N GLU A 196 3.32 -23.05 3.26
CA GLU A 196 4.45 -23.92 2.90
C GLU A 196 5.76 -23.13 2.72
N ALA A 197 5.72 -21.99 2.02
CA ALA A 197 6.91 -21.16 1.80
C ALA A 197 7.47 -20.51 3.07
N MET A 198 6.65 -20.42 4.13
CA MET A 198 7.00 -19.82 5.42
C MET A 198 7.35 -20.87 6.48
N GLU A 199 7.32 -22.16 6.14
CA GLU A 199 7.71 -23.23 7.05
C GLU A 199 9.15 -23.05 7.55
N GLY A 200 9.39 -23.30 8.85
CA GLY A 200 10.70 -23.16 9.47
C GLY A 200 11.14 -21.72 9.80
N THR A 201 10.33 -20.70 9.51
CA THR A 201 10.68 -19.29 9.80
C THR A 201 10.43 -18.85 11.25
N ALA A 202 9.74 -19.67 12.06
CA ALA A 202 9.31 -19.31 13.41
C ALA A 202 10.48 -18.93 14.35
N ASP A 203 11.63 -19.59 14.22
CA ASP A 203 12.83 -19.27 15.00
C ASP A 203 13.40 -17.89 14.66
N ALA A 204 13.50 -17.56 13.37
CA ALA A 204 13.95 -16.25 12.90
C ALA A 204 12.98 -15.13 13.30
N ILE A 205 11.67 -15.40 13.27
CA ILE A 205 10.63 -14.48 13.75
C ILE A 205 10.78 -14.24 15.26
N ALA A 206 10.96 -15.28 16.06
CA ALA A 206 11.16 -15.14 17.50
C ALA A 206 12.46 -14.40 17.85
N GLU A 207 13.53 -14.61 17.08
CA GLU A 207 14.78 -13.86 17.22
C GLU A 207 14.60 -12.37 16.88
N ALA A 208 13.92 -12.08 15.76
CA ALA A 208 13.61 -10.70 15.37
C ALA A 208 12.73 -9.99 16.42
N TYR A 209 11.77 -10.69 17.03
CA TYR A 209 11.01 -10.20 18.18
C TYR A 209 11.94 -9.83 19.34
N ARG A 210 12.80 -10.76 19.80
CA ARG A 210 13.71 -10.52 20.94
C ARG A 210 14.71 -9.39 20.68
N GLY A 211 15.19 -9.26 19.45
CA GLY A 211 16.21 -8.26 19.10
C GLY A 211 15.68 -6.85 18.87
N HIS A 212 14.37 -6.70 18.56
CA HIS A 212 13.86 -5.44 18.03
C HIS A 212 12.50 -4.98 18.56
N ALA A 213 11.68 -5.87 19.13
CA ALA A 213 10.39 -5.48 19.66
C ALA A 213 10.55 -4.64 20.93
N VAL A 214 9.66 -3.66 21.08
CA VAL A 214 9.55 -2.80 22.26
C VAL A 214 8.11 -2.86 22.76
N GLY A 215 7.95 -3.16 24.05
CA GLY A 215 6.66 -3.13 24.71
C GLY A 215 5.63 -4.11 24.16
N ALA A 216 4.36 -3.73 24.25
CA ALA A 216 3.25 -4.58 23.86
C ALA A 216 3.24 -4.83 22.35
N THR A 217 3.29 -6.11 21.94
CA THR A 217 3.54 -6.50 20.54
C THR A 217 2.39 -7.28 19.91
N LEU A 218 2.04 -6.92 18.66
CA LEU A 218 1.18 -7.71 17.80
C LEU A 218 1.99 -8.33 16.65
N ILE A 219 1.90 -9.65 16.50
CA ILE A 219 2.51 -10.40 15.39
C ILE A 219 1.40 -10.93 14.47
N PHE A 220 1.51 -10.69 13.17
CA PHE A 220 0.61 -11.22 12.14
C PHE A 220 1.27 -12.40 11.42
N SER A 221 0.75 -13.62 11.63
CA SER A 221 1.25 -14.86 11.02
C SER A 221 0.46 -15.22 9.75
N VAL A 222 1.00 -16.14 8.94
CA VAL A 222 0.35 -16.63 7.71
C VAL A 222 -0.74 -17.66 7.97
N SER A 223 -0.58 -18.47 9.01
CA SER A 223 -1.50 -19.53 9.40
C SER A 223 -1.63 -19.64 10.92
N VAL A 224 -2.62 -20.41 11.37
CA VAL A 224 -2.77 -20.80 12.78
C VAL A 224 -1.59 -21.64 13.24
N HIS A 225 -1.15 -22.59 12.40
CA HIS A 225 0.01 -23.44 12.68
C HIS A 225 1.26 -22.60 12.94
N GLN A 226 1.61 -21.68 12.03
CA GLN A 226 2.75 -20.79 12.23
C GLN A 226 2.57 -19.90 13.47
N ALA A 227 1.34 -19.45 13.78
CA ALA A 227 1.08 -18.65 14.97
C ALA A 227 1.46 -19.40 16.25
N GLU A 228 1.08 -20.67 16.35
CA GLU A 228 1.42 -21.57 17.46
C GLU A 228 2.92 -21.81 17.53
N GLU A 229 3.58 -22.04 16.40
CA GLU A 229 5.03 -22.22 16.34
C GLU A 229 5.82 -20.98 16.81
N ILE A 230 5.39 -19.78 16.42
CA ILE A 230 5.98 -18.51 16.85
C ILE A 230 5.75 -18.32 18.35
N ALA A 231 4.52 -18.52 18.82
CA ALA A 231 4.18 -18.32 20.22
C ALA A 231 4.93 -19.29 21.15
N ALA A 232 5.15 -20.53 20.71
CA ALA A 232 5.96 -21.50 21.46
C ALA A 232 7.43 -21.08 21.66
N ARG A 233 7.92 -20.12 20.86
CA ARG A 233 9.30 -19.61 20.91
C ARG A 233 9.43 -18.22 21.56
N ILE A 234 8.31 -17.64 22.01
CA ILE A 234 8.27 -16.33 22.65
C ILE A 234 7.60 -16.47 24.02
N ASP A 235 8.36 -16.26 25.09
CA ASP A 235 7.85 -16.35 26.45
C ASP A 235 6.66 -15.40 26.69
N GLY A 236 5.54 -15.96 27.15
CA GLY A 236 4.31 -15.21 27.41
C GLY A 236 3.50 -14.81 26.18
N ALA A 237 3.90 -15.21 24.97
CA ALA A 237 3.08 -14.99 23.78
C ALA A 237 1.79 -15.81 23.81
N VAL A 238 0.69 -15.20 23.38
CA VAL A 238 -0.63 -15.85 23.30
C VAL A 238 -1.14 -15.80 21.87
N VAL A 239 -1.61 -16.95 21.37
CA VAL A 239 -2.19 -17.06 20.03
C VAL A 239 -3.66 -16.66 20.06
N VAL A 240 -4.09 -15.87 19.07
CA VAL A 240 -5.49 -15.53 18.85
C VAL A 240 -5.91 -15.89 17.42
N THR A 241 -6.91 -16.77 17.32
CA THR A 241 -7.47 -17.29 16.07
C THR A 241 -8.96 -16.99 15.96
N GLY A 242 -9.56 -17.31 14.82
CA GLY A 242 -11.03 -17.22 14.64
C GLY A 242 -11.81 -18.11 15.62
N GLU A 243 -11.20 -19.16 16.14
CA GLU A 243 -11.84 -20.11 17.08
C GLU A 243 -11.68 -19.73 18.55
N THR A 244 -10.86 -18.72 18.86
CA THR A 244 -10.65 -18.25 20.22
C THR A 244 -11.97 -17.68 20.77
N LYS A 245 -12.47 -18.27 21.88
CA LYS A 245 -13.75 -17.89 22.52
C LYS A 245 -13.62 -16.65 23.40
N ASP A 246 -12.62 -16.62 24.29
CA ASP A 246 -12.46 -15.56 25.30
C ASP A 246 -11.55 -14.40 24.84
N ARG A 247 -11.73 -13.93 23.61
CA ARG A 247 -10.88 -12.87 23.02
C ARG A 247 -10.90 -11.59 23.85
N ALA A 248 -12.05 -11.23 24.41
CA ALA A 248 -12.19 -10.02 25.22
C ALA A 248 -11.27 -10.04 26.45
N ALA A 249 -11.21 -11.18 27.16
CA ALA A 249 -10.35 -11.34 28.33
C ALA A 249 -8.87 -11.30 27.96
N ILE A 250 -8.48 -11.93 26.84
CA ILE A 250 -7.10 -11.88 26.32
C ILE A 250 -6.70 -10.45 25.95
N ILE A 251 -7.57 -9.71 25.24
CA ILE A 251 -7.33 -8.31 24.88
C ILE A 251 -7.20 -7.44 26.14
N GLU A 252 -8.00 -7.71 27.17
CA GLU A 252 -7.94 -6.98 28.43
C GLU A 252 -6.63 -7.26 29.17
N ALA A 253 -6.22 -8.52 29.29
CA ALA A 253 -4.95 -8.93 29.88
C ALA A 253 -3.75 -8.32 29.14
N PHE A 254 -3.79 -8.32 27.80
CA PHE A 254 -2.80 -7.63 26.96
C PHE A 254 -2.80 -6.11 27.21
N THR A 255 -3.97 -5.49 27.33
CA THR A 255 -4.10 -4.06 27.62
C THR A 255 -3.57 -3.70 29.01
N ARG A 256 -3.71 -4.60 30.01
CA ARG A 256 -3.12 -4.46 31.35
C ARG A 256 -1.61 -4.75 31.38
N GLY A 257 -1.07 -5.40 30.35
CA GLY A 257 0.36 -5.73 30.23
C GLY A 257 0.74 -7.07 30.86
N GLU A 258 -0.25 -7.92 31.14
CA GLU A 258 -0.05 -9.30 31.61
C GLU A 258 0.42 -10.21 30.46
N ILE A 259 0.01 -9.87 29.23
CA ILE A 259 0.43 -10.56 28.01
C ILE A 259 1.33 -9.60 27.22
N PRO A 260 2.62 -9.92 26.99
CA PRO A 260 3.54 -9.05 26.26
C PRO A 260 3.36 -9.13 24.73
N CYS A 261 2.89 -10.27 24.22
CA CYS A 261 2.84 -10.53 22.79
C CYS A 261 1.55 -11.29 22.42
N LEU A 262 0.85 -10.81 21.39
CA LEU A 262 -0.23 -11.53 20.75
C LEU A 262 0.17 -11.92 19.34
N VAL A 263 0.08 -13.22 19.02
CA VAL A 263 0.29 -13.74 17.68
C VAL A 263 -1.07 -14.06 17.08
N ASN A 264 -1.37 -13.55 15.89
CA ASN A 264 -2.69 -13.72 15.29
C ASN A 264 -2.63 -14.09 13.81
N CYS A 265 -3.62 -14.86 13.39
CA CYS A 265 -3.86 -15.19 11.99
C CYS A 265 -5.18 -14.56 11.54
N MET A 266 -5.10 -13.42 10.84
CA MET A 266 -6.25 -12.70 10.26
C MET A 266 -7.34 -12.19 11.22
N VAL A 267 -7.12 -12.25 12.54
CA VAL A 267 -8.10 -11.82 13.54
C VAL A 267 -8.03 -10.32 13.80
N PHE A 268 -6.82 -9.79 13.99
CA PHE A 268 -6.62 -8.38 14.37
C PHE A 268 -6.42 -7.45 13.18
N THR A 269 -6.69 -7.90 11.96
CA THR A 269 -6.61 -7.04 10.78
C THR A 269 -7.69 -5.96 10.82
N GLU A 270 -8.86 -6.24 11.43
CA GLU A 270 -10.01 -5.34 11.49
C GLU A 270 -10.62 -5.26 12.90
N GLY A 271 -11.34 -4.16 13.20
CA GLY A 271 -12.28 -4.10 14.32
C GLY A 271 -11.77 -4.19 15.76
N THR A 272 -10.45 -4.27 15.99
CA THR A 272 -9.91 -4.38 17.35
C THR A 272 -9.25 -3.06 17.78
N ASP A 273 -9.59 -2.62 19.00
CA ASP A 273 -9.12 -1.36 19.59
C ASP A 273 -8.15 -1.66 20.73
N ILE A 274 -6.85 -1.65 20.41
CA ILE A 274 -5.78 -1.92 21.36
C ILE A 274 -4.75 -0.78 21.27
N PRO A 275 -5.00 0.39 21.89
CA PRO A 275 -4.10 1.55 21.75
C PRO A 275 -2.68 1.30 22.27
N ARG A 276 -2.54 0.40 23.26
CA ARG A 276 -1.27 0.08 23.95
C ARG A 276 -0.20 -0.53 23.03
N VAL A 277 -0.55 -1.03 21.85
CA VAL A 277 0.41 -1.69 20.94
C VAL A 277 1.56 -0.74 20.61
N GLU A 278 2.78 -1.12 20.97
CA GLU A 278 4.02 -0.38 20.73
C GLU A 278 4.83 -1.00 19.58
N THR A 279 4.68 -2.29 19.34
CA THR A 279 5.30 -2.99 18.22
C THR A 279 4.26 -3.73 17.38
N VAL A 280 4.34 -3.56 16.06
CA VAL A 280 3.65 -4.41 15.08
C VAL A 280 4.71 -5.14 14.27
N MET A 281 4.58 -6.47 14.20
CA MET A 281 5.47 -7.33 13.43
C MET A 281 4.68 -8.04 12.34
N ILE A 282 5.07 -7.79 11.09
CA ILE A 282 4.45 -8.38 9.91
C ILE A 282 5.25 -9.63 9.55
N ALA A 283 4.83 -10.77 10.07
CA ALA A 283 5.38 -12.10 9.72
C ALA A 283 4.60 -12.77 8.57
N ARG A 284 3.61 -12.07 8.02
CA ARG A 284 2.81 -12.48 6.87
C ARG A 284 3.12 -11.59 5.67
N PRO A 285 3.86 -12.09 4.66
CA PRO A 285 3.97 -11.42 3.38
C PRO A 285 2.60 -11.19 2.73
N THR A 286 2.39 -10.01 2.16
CA THR A 286 1.13 -9.62 1.51
C THR A 286 1.42 -8.79 0.26
N GLN A 287 0.61 -8.96 -0.79
CA GLN A 287 0.60 -8.09 -1.97
C GLN A 287 -0.47 -6.99 -1.88
N SER A 288 -1.30 -7.04 -0.84
CA SER A 288 -2.41 -6.11 -0.63
C SER A 288 -1.99 -4.94 0.26
N ASP A 289 -1.94 -3.73 -0.33
CA ASP A 289 -1.70 -2.48 0.39
C ASP A 289 -2.76 -2.22 1.47
N ALA A 290 -4.01 -2.59 1.19
CA ALA A 290 -5.13 -2.42 2.11
C ALA A 290 -4.92 -3.22 3.39
N LEU A 291 -4.61 -4.52 3.23
CA LEU A 291 -4.33 -5.43 4.34
C LEU A 291 -3.08 -5.00 5.12
N TYR A 292 -2.03 -4.60 4.41
CA TYR A 292 -0.81 -4.09 5.03
C TYR A 292 -1.08 -2.84 5.88
N ALA A 293 -1.76 -1.84 5.32
CA ALA A 293 -2.14 -0.62 6.04
C ALA A 293 -3.09 -0.90 7.23
N GLN A 294 -3.96 -1.90 7.11
CA GLN A 294 -4.81 -2.36 8.21
C GLN A 294 -4.00 -2.96 9.37
N MET A 295 -3.02 -3.83 9.08
CA MET A 295 -2.15 -4.44 10.08
C MET A 295 -1.31 -3.38 10.80
N VAL A 296 -0.61 -2.53 10.06
CA VAL A 296 0.20 -1.43 10.62
C VAL A 296 -0.68 -0.47 11.42
N GLY A 297 -1.86 -0.14 10.89
CA GLY A 297 -2.82 0.77 11.51
C GLY A 297 -3.30 0.35 12.91
N ARG A 298 -3.16 -0.92 13.30
CA ARG A 298 -3.46 -1.36 14.67
C ARG A 298 -2.52 -0.77 15.70
N GLY A 299 -1.27 -0.54 15.31
CA GLY A 299 -0.24 0.03 16.15
C GLY A 299 -0.13 1.55 16.08
N LEU A 300 -1.00 2.28 15.36
CA LEU A 300 -0.81 3.74 15.15
C LEU A 300 -1.52 4.62 16.16
N ARG A 301 -2.38 4.05 17.01
CA ARG A 301 -3.11 4.83 18.01
C ARG A 301 -2.15 5.39 19.06
N LEU A 302 -2.44 6.62 19.49
CA LEU A 302 -1.74 7.25 20.60
C LEU A 302 -2.06 6.52 21.90
N TYR A 303 -1.06 6.42 22.77
CA TYR A 303 -1.20 5.85 24.10
C TYR A 303 -0.23 6.57 25.06
N PRO A 304 -0.60 6.82 26.33
CA PRO A 304 0.31 7.45 27.28
C PRO A 304 1.64 6.69 27.40
N GLY A 305 2.76 7.41 27.29
CA GLY A 305 4.11 6.84 27.35
C GLY A 305 4.62 6.25 26.03
N LYS A 306 3.77 6.13 25.01
CA LYS A 306 4.18 5.65 23.69
C LYS A 306 4.66 6.80 22.82
N GLU A 307 5.95 6.79 22.49
CA GLU A 307 6.56 7.79 21.60
C GLU A 307 6.26 7.53 20.12
N ARG A 308 6.37 6.26 19.69
CA ARG A 308 6.22 5.84 18.29
C ARG A 308 5.85 4.36 18.21
N LEU A 309 5.38 3.93 17.04
CA LEU A 309 5.22 2.54 16.68
C LEU A 309 6.55 1.97 16.18
N ILE A 310 6.97 0.82 16.70
CA ILE A 310 8.00 -0.01 16.07
C ILE A 310 7.34 -0.94 15.07
N LEU A 311 7.66 -0.79 13.78
CA LEU A 311 7.16 -1.65 12.72
C LEU A 311 8.29 -2.57 12.25
N ILE A 312 8.11 -3.88 12.43
CA ILE A 312 9.08 -4.91 12.02
C ILE A 312 8.50 -5.64 10.81
N ASP A 313 9.06 -5.36 9.64
CA ASP A 313 8.77 -6.10 8.41
C ASP A 313 9.68 -7.34 8.33
N CYS A 314 9.09 -8.53 8.42
CA CYS A 314 9.80 -9.76 8.16
C CYS A 314 9.86 -9.97 6.64
N VAL A 315 11.05 -9.85 6.08
CA VAL A 315 11.28 -9.92 4.63
C VAL A 315 12.06 -11.19 4.26
N GLY A 316 12.04 -11.53 2.98
CA GLY A 316 12.70 -12.70 2.43
C GLY A 316 12.90 -12.55 0.92
N VAL A 317 13.19 -13.64 0.24
CA VAL A 317 13.32 -13.66 -1.22
C VAL A 317 11.94 -13.62 -1.85
N THR A 318 11.70 -12.68 -2.77
CA THR A 318 10.40 -12.55 -3.45
C THR A 318 10.46 -12.84 -4.95
N GLY A 319 11.67 -12.87 -5.54
CA GLY A 319 11.85 -13.04 -6.98
C GLY A 319 11.16 -11.92 -7.77
N LYS A 320 10.20 -12.29 -8.63
CA LYS A 320 9.36 -11.33 -9.39
C LYS A 320 8.10 -10.92 -8.64
N ALA A 321 7.81 -11.52 -7.48
CA ALA A 321 6.63 -11.18 -6.72
C ALA A 321 6.83 -9.85 -5.99
N SER A 322 5.80 -9.00 -6.01
CA SER A 322 5.74 -7.78 -5.22
C SER A 322 5.29 -8.10 -3.79
N ILE A 323 5.87 -7.42 -2.82
CA ILE A 323 5.48 -7.48 -1.41
C ILE A 323 5.28 -6.06 -0.88
N CYS A 324 4.21 -5.83 -0.13
CA CYS A 324 4.00 -4.58 0.59
C CYS A 324 4.95 -4.52 1.79
N THR A 325 5.65 -3.39 1.93
CA THR A 325 6.52 -3.10 3.08
C THR A 325 6.29 -1.66 3.54
N ALA A 326 6.98 -1.20 4.58
CA ALA A 326 6.76 0.15 5.12
C ALA A 326 6.75 1.29 4.08
N PRO A 327 7.63 1.33 3.05
CA PRO A 327 7.56 2.31 1.96
C PRO A 327 6.22 2.31 1.20
N SER A 328 5.55 1.17 1.07
CA SER A 328 4.24 1.04 0.41
C SER A 328 3.15 1.87 1.09
N LEU A 329 3.26 2.16 2.40
CA LEU A 329 2.32 3.06 3.12
C LEU A 329 2.36 4.49 2.59
N LEU A 330 3.46 4.88 1.95
CA LEU A 330 3.65 6.19 1.33
C LEU A 330 3.50 6.12 -0.20
N GLY A 331 3.06 4.99 -0.75
CA GLY A 331 2.97 4.77 -2.19
C GLY A 331 4.31 4.58 -2.89
N ILE A 332 5.36 4.17 -2.16
CA ILE A 332 6.70 3.98 -2.71
C ILE A 332 6.92 2.50 -2.99
N SER A 333 7.32 2.18 -4.22
CA SER A 333 7.75 0.83 -4.58
C SER A 333 9.23 0.61 -4.25
N MET A 334 9.54 -0.62 -3.84
CA MET A 334 10.90 -1.11 -3.60
C MET A 334 11.49 -1.84 -4.81
N ASP A 335 10.76 -1.95 -5.93
CA ASP A 335 11.17 -2.73 -7.12
C ASP A 335 12.52 -2.26 -7.70
N ASP A 336 12.82 -0.97 -7.56
CA ASP A 336 14.05 -0.34 -8.06
C ASP A 336 15.23 -0.43 -7.07
N VAL A 337 14.99 -0.83 -5.82
CA VAL A 337 16.02 -0.95 -4.79
C VAL A 337 16.71 -2.32 -4.91
N PRO A 338 18.03 -2.38 -5.12
CA PRO A 338 18.74 -3.67 -5.14
C PRO A 338 18.66 -4.39 -3.80
N ALA A 339 18.53 -5.72 -3.83
CA ALA A 339 18.46 -6.56 -2.63
C ALA A 339 19.59 -6.28 -1.61
N ARG A 340 20.83 -6.06 -2.09
CA ARG A 340 22.00 -5.77 -1.24
C ARG A 340 21.92 -4.44 -0.46
N LYS A 341 21.02 -3.54 -0.85
CA LYS A 341 20.80 -2.23 -0.22
C LYS A 341 19.42 -2.13 0.43
N ALA A 342 18.62 -3.19 0.40
CA ALA A 342 17.26 -3.16 0.96
C ALA A 342 17.28 -2.84 2.46
N ASP A 343 18.31 -3.29 3.19
CA ASP A 343 18.51 -3.03 4.61
C ASP A 343 18.87 -1.57 4.93
N GLU A 344 19.29 -0.78 3.94
CA GLU A 344 19.51 0.66 4.10
C GLU A 344 18.18 1.43 4.18
N VAL A 345 17.08 0.84 3.70
CA VAL A 345 15.73 1.44 3.67
C VAL A 345 14.97 1.11 4.95
N GLN A 346 15.48 1.61 6.07
CA GLN A 346 14.88 1.51 7.40
C GLN A 346 15.03 2.82 8.19
N GLY A 347 14.28 2.98 9.28
CA GLY A 347 14.23 4.20 10.09
C GLY A 347 12.82 4.82 10.11
N MET A 348 12.75 6.13 10.33
CA MET A 348 11.46 6.83 10.43
C MET A 348 10.71 6.75 9.09
N LEU A 349 9.40 6.52 9.12
CA LEU A 349 8.58 6.30 7.92
C LEU A 349 8.78 7.40 6.87
N PHE A 350 8.75 8.67 7.28
CA PHE A 350 8.88 9.80 6.36
C PHE A 350 10.29 10.02 5.81
N GLU A 351 11.31 9.34 6.35
CA GLU A 351 12.67 9.33 5.80
C GLU A 351 12.86 8.24 4.74
N LEU A 352 12.02 7.19 4.75
CA LEU A 352 12.11 6.08 3.82
C LEU A 352 12.09 6.48 2.33
N PRO A 353 11.32 7.49 1.87
CA PRO A 353 11.40 7.96 0.49
C PRO A 353 12.80 8.37 0.06
N ILE A 354 13.49 9.12 0.93
CA ILE A 354 14.84 9.62 0.66
C ILE A 354 15.83 8.47 0.68
N LYS A 355 15.69 7.55 1.66
CA LYS A 355 16.55 6.37 1.77
C LYS A 355 16.35 5.40 0.60
N ALA A 356 15.11 5.16 0.18
CA ALA A 356 14.77 4.35 -0.98
C ALA A 356 15.34 4.97 -2.26
N ALA A 357 15.14 6.28 -2.47
CA ALA A 357 15.73 6.98 -3.63
C ALA A 357 17.27 6.88 -3.64
N SER A 358 17.92 7.05 -2.49
CA SER A 358 19.37 6.92 -2.35
C SER A 358 19.86 5.48 -2.55
N ALA A 359 19.11 4.48 -2.09
CA ALA A 359 19.44 3.07 -2.24
C ALA A 359 19.26 2.62 -3.70
N SER A 360 18.17 3.08 -4.34
CA SER A 360 17.88 2.89 -5.76
C SER A 360 18.86 3.63 -6.66
N ASP A 361 19.55 4.68 -6.22
CA ASP A 361 20.56 5.35 -7.04
C ASP A 361 21.89 4.56 -7.08
N CYS A 362 21.92 3.51 -7.90
CA CYS A 362 23.03 2.57 -7.99
C CYS A 362 23.24 2.04 -9.41
N PRO A 363 24.45 1.55 -9.74
CA PRO A 363 24.74 1.01 -11.07
C PRO A 363 23.76 -0.06 -11.55
N GLU A 364 23.30 -0.93 -10.65
CA GLU A 364 22.36 -2.01 -10.94
C GLU A 364 20.99 -1.52 -11.42
N SER A 365 20.45 -0.46 -10.81
CA SER A 365 19.18 0.13 -11.24
C SER A 365 19.35 0.95 -12.52
N TRP A 366 20.49 1.60 -12.69
CA TRP A 366 20.81 2.34 -13.92
C TRP A 366 20.89 1.41 -15.13
N ILE A 367 21.39 0.18 -14.95
CA ILE A 367 21.35 -0.86 -15.99
C ILE A 367 19.90 -1.22 -16.36
N LYS A 368 19.00 -1.27 -15.38
CA LYS A 368 17.57 -1.57 -15.57
C LYS A 368 16.73 -0.38 -16.04
N ASN A 369 17.33 0.81 -16.18
CA ASN A 369 16.63 2.06 -16.53
C ASN A 369 15.67 1.91 -17.73
N VAL A 370 16.04 1.16 -18.76
CA VAL A 370 15.17 0.94 -19.92
C VAL A 370 13.91 0.18 -19.54
N GLU A 371 14.02 -0.86 -18.71
CA GLU A 371 12.86 -1.62 -18.22
C GLU A 371 11.96 -0.74 -17.34
N ILE A 372 12.56 0.13 -16.52
CA ILE A 372 11.85 1.10 -15.68
C ILE A 372 11.05 2.08 -16.55
N VAL A 373 11.65 2.61 -17.62
CA VAL A 373 10.98 3.51 -18.57
C VAL A 373 9.87 2.78 -19.32
N ASP A 374 10.10 1.55 -19.77
CA ASP A 374 9.10 0.74 -20.48
C ASP A 374 7.89 0.43 -19.59
N LEU A 375 8.12 0.06 -18.32
CA LEU A 375 7.06 -0.19 -17.34
C LEU A 375 6.26 1.07 -17.01
N TRP A 376 6.94 2.20 -16.81
CA TRP A 376 6.31 3.50 -16.58
C TRP A 376 5.43 3.92 -17.77
N ALA A 377 5.96 3.83 -18.99
CA ALA A 377 5.24 4.19 -20.21
C ALA A 377 3.99 3.31 -20.41
N ARG A 378 4.11 1.99 -20.21
CA ARG A 378 2.96 1.07 -20.27
C ARG A 378 1.92 1.35 -19.20
N GLY A 379 2.34 1.69 -17.99
CA GLY A 379 1.46 2.04 -16.88
C GLY A 379 0.55 3.23 -17.19
N GLN A 380 1.10 4.22 -17.89
CA GLN A 380 0.43 5.48 -18.26
C GLN A 380 -0.05 5.53 -19.72
N GLN A 381 0.10 4.44 -20.47
CA GLN A 381 -0.21 4.34 -21.91
C GLN A 381 0.54 5.36 -22.79
N TYR A 382 1.76 5.70 -22.43
CA TYR A 382 2.63 6.57 -23.23
C TYR A 382 3.41 5.79 -24.30
N ASN A 383 3.67 6.44 -25.42
CA ASN A 383 4.61 6.01 -26.45
C ASN A 383 5.90 6.81 -26.34
N THR A 384 7.01 6.12 -26.09
CA THR A 384 8.35 6.71 -25.96
C THR A 384 9.12 6.79 -27.28
N HIS A 385 8.52 6.36 -28.40
CA HIS A 385 9.13 6.32 -29.74
C HIS A 385 10.46 5.58 -29.80
N ASP A 386 10.63 4.54 -28.98
CA ASP A 386 11.89 3.80 -28.86
C ASP A 386 13.11 4.72 -28.60
N VAL A 387 12.90 5.85 -27.93
CA VAL A 387 14.00 6.72 -27.51
C VAL A 387 14.61 6.16 -26.21
N ASN A 388 15.94 6.11 -26.16
CA ASN A 388 16.75 5.66 -25.03
C ASN A 388 16.78 6.71 -23.92
N TYR A 389 15.63 6.96 -23.31
CA TYR A 389 15.48 7.86 -22.17
C TYR A 389 16.16 7.32 -20.92
N PHE A 390 16.69 8.22 -20.11
CA PHE A 390 17.15 7.97 -18.76
C PHE A 390 16.23 8.66 -17.76
N LYS A 391 15.58 7.89 -16.89
CA LYS A 391 14.69 8.42 -15.87
C LYS A 391 15.49 8.80 -14.63
N MET A 392 15.40 10.06 -14.23
CA MET A 392 16.08 10.60 -13.05
C MET A 392 15.23 10.43 -11.79
N PRO A 393 15.80 10.48 -10.57
CA PRO A 393 15.05 10.33 -9.31
C PRO A 393 13.98 11.40 -9.09
N ASP A 394 14.16 12.59 -9.66
CA ASP A 394 13.15 13.66 -9.66
C ASP A 394 12.00 13.40 -10.65
N GLY A 395 12.00 12.25 -11.33
CA GLY A 395 11.00 11.83 -12.31
C GLY A 395 11.22 12.41 -13.71
N SER A 396 12.24 13.23 -13.93
CA SER A 396 12.55 13.78 -15.26
C SER A 396 13.11 12.71 -16.21
N MET A 397 12.82 12.88 -17.51
CA MET A 397 13.30 12.02 -18.59
C MET A 397 14.41 12.73 -19.35
N VAL A 398 15.58 12.12 -19.43
CA VAL A 398 16.79 12.72 -19.98
C VAL A 398 17.30 11.92 -21.17
N VAL A 399 17.65 12.59 -22.27
CA VAL A 399 18.42 12.02 -23.37
C VAL A 399 19.80 12.66 -23.35
N SER A 400 20.85 11.84 -23.21
CA SER A 400 22.24 12.29 -23.24
C SER A 400 22.78 12.19 -24.66
N LEU A 401 23.27 13.30 -25.20
CA LEU A 401 23.86 13.41 -26.53
C LEU A 401 25.38 13.67 -26.43
N PRO A 402 26.13 13.57 -27.55
CA PRO A 402 27.55 13.94 -27.59
C PRO A 402 27.81 15.38 -27.10
N GLU A 403 29.09 15.66 -26.81
CA GLU A 403 29.55 17.00 -26.37
C GLU A 403 28.91 17.52 -25.07
N LYS A 404 28.35 16.61 -24.24
CA LYS A 404 27.65 16.91 -22.98
C LYS A 404 26.30 17.63 -23.18
N THR A 405 25.75 17.60 -24.37
CA THR A 405 24.39 18.11 -24.63
C THR A 405 23.35 17.18 -24.01
N LYS A 406 22.34 17.75 -23.35
CA LYS A 406 21.25 17.01 -22.72
C LYS A 406 19.92 17.61 -23.10
N LEU A 407 18.97 16.74 -23.46
CA LEU A 407 17.59 17.13 -23.62
C LEU A 407 16.79 16.54 -22.46
N VAL A 408 15.96 17.36 -21.82
CA VAL A 408 15.24 17.00 -20.59
C VAL A 408 13.75 17.27 -20.76
N ILE A 409 12.93 16.30 -20.38
CA ILE A 409 11.50 16.47 -20.15
C ILE A 409 11.29 16.38 -18.63
N PRO A 410 10.82 17.44 -17.97
CA PRO A 410 10.52 17.40 -16.53
C PRO A 410 9.44 16.37 -16.18
N CYS A 411 9.42 15.94 -14.91
CA CYS A 411 8.39 15.03 -14.41
C CYS A 411 6.99 15.63 -14.64
N PRO A 412 6.01 14.84 -15.12
CA PRO A 412 4.64 15.30 -15.22
C PRO A 412 4.00 15.50 -13.83
N ASP A 413 3.08 16.45 -13.74
CA ASP A 413 2.20 16.65 -12.57
C ASP A 413 1.15 15.52 -12.46
N SER A 414 0.33 15.57 -11.41
CA SER A 414 -0.72 14.57 -11.15
C SER A 414 -1.81 14.52 -12.24
N LEU A 415 -1.86 15.49 -13.15
CA LEU A 415 -2.77 15.54 -14.29
C LEU A 415 -2.10 15.07 -15.59
N GLY A 416 -0.84 14.60 -15.53
CA GLY A 416 -0.09 14.14 -16.69
C GLY A 416 0.50 15.27 -17.54
N MET A 417 0.62 16.49 -16.99
CA MET A 417 1.14 17.66 -17.70
C MET A 417 2.59 17.95 -17.30
N THR A 418 3.44 18.34 -18.26
CA THR A 418 4.84 18.72 -18.03
C THR A 418 5.15 20.09 -18.64
N LEU A 419 6.27 20.68 -18.24
CA LEU A 419 6.72 21.99 -18.70
C LEU A 419 7.98 21.84 -19.55
N VAL A 420 7.88 21.99 -20.87
CA VAL A 420 9.04 21.87 -21.78
C VAL A 420 9.30 23.22 -22.43
N ALA A 421 10.50 23.77 -22.22
CA ALA A 421 10.90 25.09 -22.74
C ALA A 421 9.91 26.23 -22.37
N GLY A 422 9.32 26.17 -21.17
CA GLY A 422 8.35 27.16 -20.68
C GLY A 422 6.90 26.94 -21.13
N GLU A 423 6.64 25.92 -21.96
CA GLU A 423 5.30 25.59 -22.45
C GLU A 423 4.73 24.39 -21.68
N ARG A 424 3.52 24.55 -21.10
CA ARG A 424 2.82 23.48 -20.38
C ARG A 424 2.06 22.61 -21.39
N MET A 425 2.37 21.32 -21.42
CA MET A 425 1.76 20.39 -22.38
C MET A 425 1.58 18.98 -21.79
N PRO A 426 0.71 18.13 -22.36
CA PRO A 426 0.61 16.73 -21.96
C PRO A 426 1.95 15.99 -22.13
N MET A 427 2.24 15.04 -21.24
CA MET A 427 3.49 14.27 -21.28
C MET A 427 3.71 13.56 -22.63
N GLN A 428 2.65 13.02 -23.24
CA GLN A 428 2.76 12.41 -24.57
C GLN A 428 3.21 13.41 -25.63
N ALA A 429 2.65 14.62 -25.63
CA ALA A 429 3.04 15.67 -26.57
C ALA A 429 4.50 16.11 -26.37
N ALA A 430 4.98 16.12 -25.12
CA ALA A 430 6.39 16.36 -24.82
C ALA A 430 7.32 15.26 -25.37
N LEU A 431 6.92 13.99 -25.26
CA LEU A 431 7.64 12.84 -25.84
C LEU A 431 7.68 12.93 -27.37
N ASP A 432 6.55 13.25 -28.00
CA ASP A 432 6.45 13.43 -29.46
C ASP A 432 7.37 14.58 -29.94
N LYS A 433 7.32 15.72 -29.24
CA LYS A 433 8.16 16.90 -29.54
C LYS A 433 9.65 16.58 -29.38
N MET A 434 10.01 15.82 -28.35
CA MET A 434 11.39 15.36 -28.13
C MET A 434 11.85 14.45 -29.26
N TYR A 435 11.05 13.47 -29.65
CA TYR A 435 11.38 12.55 -30.74
C TYR A 435 11.58 13.31 -32.06
N LEU A 436 10.67 14.23 -32.40
CA LEU A 436 10.82 15.08 -33.58
C LEU A 436 12.10 15.92 -33.53
N THR A 437 12.44 16.47 -32.37
CA THR A 437 13.68 17.24 -32.17
C THR A 437 14.91 16.37 -32.42
N LEU A 438 14.91 15.13 -31.90
CA LEU A 438 16.00 14.18 -32.08
C LEU A 438 16.18 13.76 -33.55
N GLU A 439 15.10 13.47 -34.25
CA GLU A 439 15.12 13.12 -35.68
C GLU A 439 15.61 14.29 -36.56
N THR A 440 15.19 15.51 -36.23
CA THR A 440 15.48 16.70 -37.07
C THR A 440 16.83 17.35 -36.78
N HIS A 441 17.24 17.42 -35.52
CA HIS A 441 18.43 18.17 -35.10
C HIS A 441 19.55 17.29 -34.53
N CYS A 442 19.30 16.01 -34.29
CA CYS A 442 20.27 15.10 -33.66
C CYS A 442 20.41 13.76 -34.39
N SER A 443 20.12 13.74 -35.70
CA SER A 443 20.18 12.53 -36.54
C SER A 443 21.57 11.87 -36.56
N ASP A 444 22.64 12.66 -36.52
CA ASP A 444 24.02 12.15 -36.45
C ASP A 444 24.31 11.35 -35.17
N SER A 445 23.52 11.60 -34.12
CA SER A 445 23.62 10.92 -32.83
C SER A 445 22.62 9.78 -32.66
N ARG A 446 21.91 9.39 -33.74
CA ARG A 446 20.89 8.32 -33.73
C ARG A 446 21.34 7.02 -33.06
N PRO A 447 22.59 6.52 -33.23
CA PRO A 447 23.04 5.31 -32.53
C PRO A 447 23.04 5.40 -30.98
N ILE A 448 22.94 6.60 -30.43
CA ILE A 448 22.95 6.87 -28.98
C ILE A 448 21.53 6.95 -28.41
N TRP A 449 20.65 7.68 -29.10
CA TRP A 449 19.30 7.94 -28.62
C TRP A 449 18.25 6.97 -29.15
N ASP A 450 18.46 6.29 -30.28
CA ASP A 450 17.57 5.23 -30.77
C ASP A 450 17.84 3.95 -29.96
N LEU A 451 16.85 3.52 -29.19
CA LEU A 451 16.97 2.39 -28.26
C LEU A 451 17.25 1.08 -28.98
N ASN A 452 16.68 0.87 -30.17
CA ASN A 452 16.85 -0.35 -30.94
C ASN A 452 18.28 -0.44 -31.50
N ILE A 453 18.82 0.68 -31.98
CA ILE A 453 20.20 0.76 -32.46
C ILE A 453 21.19 0.66 -31.29
N ALA A 454 20.94 1.38 -30.20
CA ALA A 454 21.78 1.35 -29.00
C ALA A 454 21.85 -0.06 -28.39
N ARG A 455 20.72 -0.79 -28.34
CA ARG A 455 20.69 -2.21 -27.91
C ARG A 455 21.50 -3.11 -28.85
N ARG A 456 21.42 -2.93 -30.17
CA ARG A 456 22.18 -3.76 -31.14
C ARG A 456 23.68 -3.54 -31.02
N TRP A 457 24.13 -2.27 -31.01
CA TRP A 457 25.54 -1.93 -30.85
C TRP A 457 26.08 -2.31 -29.46
N GLY A 458 25.24 -2.16 -28.45
CA GLY A 458 25.61 -2.33 -27.07
C GLY A 458 25.69 -3.77 -26.56
N ARG A 459 25.42 -4.79 -27.40
CA ARG A 459 25.57 -6.22 -27.06
C ARG A 459 27.02 -6.66 -26.86
N ALA A 460 27.97 -5.94 -27.45
CA ALA A 460 29.39 -6.25 -27.29
C ALA A 460 29.84 -6.02 -25.83
N PRO A 461 30.90 -6.71 -25.35
CA PRO A 461 31.50 -6.44 -24.04
C PRO A 461 31.94 -4.97 -23.92
N ALA A 462 31.74 -4.38 -22.73
CA ALA A 462 32.18 -3.02 -22.42
C ALA A 462 33.69 -2.86 -22.62
N THR A 463 34.12 -1.68 -23.05
CA THR A 463 35.56 -1.43 -23.28
C THR A 463 36.31 -1.31 -21.96
N GLU A 464 37.61 -1.63 -21.94
CA GLU A 464 38.43 -1.47 -20.74
C GLU A 464 38.40 -0.06 -20.16
N GLY A 465 38.33 0.96 -21.03
CA GLY A 465 38.21 2.36 -20.61
C GLY A 465 36.91 2.62 -19.84
N GLN A 466 35.78 2.10 -20.32
CA GLN A 466 34.49 2.21 -19.64
C GLN A 466 34.54 1.48 -18.28
N LEU A 467 35.05 0.24 -18.26
CA LEU A 467 35.16 -0.57 -17.05
C LEU A 467 36.05 0.09 -15.98
N LYS A 468 37.19 0.67 -16.37
CA LYS A 468 38.09 1.40 -15.44
C LYS A 468 37.42 2.62 -14.82
N ILE A 469 36.67 3.40 -15.62
CA ILE A 469 35.94 4.58 -15.12
C ILE A 469 34.86 4.16 -14.11
N ILE A 470 34.08 3.12 -14.45
CA ILE A 470 33.01 2.60 -13.60
C ILE A 470 33.59 2.03 -12.30
N ALA A 471 34.60 1.17 -12.36
CA ALA A 471 35.22 0.60 -11.17
C ALA A 471 35.80 1.66 -10.22
N ARG A 472 36.33 2.77 -10.78
CA ARG A 472 36.85 3.90 -9.98
C ARG A 472 35.75 4.71 -9.31
N ARG A 473 34.62 4.94 -9.98
CA ARG A 473 33.53 5.81 -9.53
C ARG A 473 32.47 5.08 -8.72
N CYS A 474 32.26 3.79 -8.97
CA CYS A 474 31.29 2.92 -8.34
C CYS A 474 32.00 1.86 -7.50
N LYS A 475 32.56 2.27 -6.35
CA LYS A 475 33.28 1.35 -5.46
C LYS A 475 32.38 0.21 -4.98
N GLY A 476 32.88 -1.02 -5.05
CA GLY A 476 32.14 -2.22 -4.61
C GLY A 476 31.13 -2.78 -5.61
N PHE A 477 31.03 -2.23 -6.82
CA PHE A 477 30.23 -2.78 -7.92
C PHE A 477 31.07 -3.73 -8.78
N ASP A 478 30.56 -4.94 -9.06
CA ASP A 478 31.23 -5.87 -9.97
C ASP A 478 31.01 -5.44 -11.43
N VAL A 479 32.11 -5.09 -12.10
CA VAL A 479 32.09 -4.63 -13.48
C VAL A 479 32.24 -5.78 -14.50
N LYS A 480 32.46 -7.02 -14.04
CA LYS A 480 32.65 -8.17 -14.92
C LYS A 480 31.37 -8.48 -15.69
N GLY A 481 31.52 -8.80 -16.98
CA GLY A 481 30.41 -9.20 -17.84
C GLY A 481 29.51 -8.06 -18.33
N LEU A 482 29.80 -6.81 -17.98
CA LEU A 482 29.03 -5.66 -18.47
C LEU A 482 29.13 -5.55 -20.00
N THR A 483 27.98 -5.33 -20.63
CA THR A 483 27.91 -4.98 -22.05
C THR A 483 28.17 -3.48 -22.23
N LYS A 484 28.52 -3.06 -23.46
CA LYS A 484 28.67 -1.63 -23.79
C LYS A 484 27.41 -0.83 -23.52
N PHE A 485 26.24 -1.44 -23.71
CA PHE A 485 24.96 -0.80 -23.39
C PHE A 485 24.84 -0.52 -21.89
N GLN A 486 25.09 -1.53 -21.06
CA GLN A 486 25.01 -1.44 -19.60
C GLN A 486 26.01 -0.42 -19.04
N ALA A 487 27.24 -0.46 -19.56
CA ALA A 487 28.27 0.53 -19.21
C ALA A 487 27.86 1.95 -19.62
N SER A 488 27.24 2.12 -20.80
CA SER A 488 26.73 3.42 -21.26
C SER A 488 25.65 3.98 -20.32
N GLN A 489 24.69 3.15 -19.88
CA GLN A 489 23.67 3.56 -18.91
C GLN A 489 24.29 4.07 -17.59
N ILE A 490 25.29 3.34 -17.08
CA ILE A 490 25.99 3.75 -15.85
C ILE A 490 26.73 5.08 -16.04
N LEU A 491 27.45 5.24 -17.15
CA LEU A 491 28.23 6.44 -17.43
C LEU A 491 27.32 7.66 -17.66
N ASN A 492 26.19 7.48 -18.34
CA ASN A 492 25.18 8.53 -18.52
C ASN A 492 24.68 9.06 -17.18
N ARG A 493 24.49 8.22 -16.17
CA ARG A 493 24.18 8.68 -14.81
C ARG A 493 25.36 9.40 -14.15
N LEU A 494 26.55 8.78 -14.14
CA LEU A 494 27.73 9.32 -13.46
C LEU A 494 28.15 10.70 -13.97
N PHE A 495 27.97 10.96 -15.27
CA PHE A 495 28.25 12.25 -15.90
C PHE A 495 26.97 13.09 -16.11
N GLY A 496 25.80 12.52 -15.80
CA GLY A 496 24.48 13.13 -15.90
C GLY A 496 24.18 14.15 -14.80
N GLY A 497 24.79 14.03 -13.62
CA GLY A 497 24.45 14.77 -12.40
C GLY A 497 24.86 16.25 -12.29
N LYS A 498 25.34 16.90 -13.35
CA LYS A 498 25.41 18.36 -13.42
C LYS A 498 24.76 18.82 -14.72
N ALA A 499 23.55 19.36 -14.61
CA ALA A 499 23.11 20.42 -15.51
C ALA A 499 23.77 21.71 -14.99
N SER A 500 24.38 22.48 -15.89
CA SER A 500 24.74 23.88 -15.63
C SER A 500 23.48 24.70 -15.36
#